data_AF-A0AAJ6YQH8-F1
#
_entry.id   AF-A0AAJ6YQH8-F1
#
_cell.length_a   1.000
_cell.length_b   1.000
_cell.length_c   1.000
_cell.angle_alpha   90.00
_cell.angle_beta   90.00
_cell.angle_gamma   90.00
#
_symmetry.space_group_name_H-M   'P 1'
#
loop_
_entity.id
_entity.type
_entity.pdbx_description
1 polymer ?
#
loop_
_entity_poly.entity_id
_entity_poly.type
_entity_poly.pdbx_seq_one_letter_code
_entity_poly.pdbx_strand_id
1 'polypeptide(L)'
;MIWAFFAFIHEVIVNVFDPTAATCYGTEKHYCVNFELRMIDCLEAYGMYKGMKECEDFITDINECLWSLKSRKSVFKVREELISQYKKGERKDCFAKSPLFDIY
;
A
#
# COMPACT_ATOMS: atom_id res chain seq x y z
N MET A 1 48.76 16.56 -4.71
CA MET A 1 47.89 16.50 -3.50
C MET A 1 46.45 16.94 -3.78
N ILE A 2 46.20 17.99 -4.58
CA ILE A 2 44.83 18.45 -4.93
C ILE A 2 44.04 17.39 -5.75
N TRP A 3 44.71 16.67 -6.64
CA TRP A 3 44.10 15.61 -7.47
C TRP A 3 43.55 14.41 -6.67
N ALA A 4 44.16 14.08 -5.53
CA ALA A 4 43.67 13.03 -4.64
C ALA A 4 42.39 13.45 -3.89
N PHE A 5 42.29 14.75 -3.56
CA PHE A 5 41.11 15.32 -2.91
C PHE A 5 39.91 15.36 -3.87
N PHE A 6 40.16 15.66 -5.16
CA PHE A 6 39.12 15.69 -6.20
C PHE A 6 38.61 14.27 -6.54
N ALA A 7 39.50 13.27 -6.54
CA ALA A 7 39.12 11.87 -6.73
C ALA A 7 38.25 11.33 -5.58
N PHE A 8 38.58 11.70 -4.33
CA PHE A 8 37.81 11.30 -3.15
C PHE A 8 36.41 11.93 -3.11
N ILE A 9 36.27 13.19 -3.56
CA ILE A 9 34.96 13.83 -3.69
C ILE A 9 34.13 13.17 -4.81
N HIS A 10 34.76 12.75 -5.91
CA HIS A 10 34.08 12.06 -7.00
C HIS A 10 33.52 10.70 -6.56
N GLU A 11 34.27 9.89 -5.81
CA GLU A 11 33.79 8.59 -5.27
C GLU A 11 32.61 8.74 -4.28
N VAL A 12 32.60 9.78 -3.44
CA VAL A 12 31.51 10.00 -2.46
C VAL A 12 30.21 10.41 -3.14
N ILE A 13 30.27 11.19 -4.22
CA ILE A 13 29.06 11.68 -4.91
C ILE A 13 28.34 10.56 -5.69
N VAL A 14 29.06 9.62 -6.29
CA VAL A 14 28.40 8.53 -7.05
C VAL A 14 27.66 7.55 -6.15
N ASN A 15 28.20 7.23 -4.97
CA ASN A 15 27.58 6.28 -4.02
C ASN A 15 26.27 6.79 -3.37
N VAL A 16 26.01 8.10 -3.38
CA VAL A 16 24.76 8.69 -2.87
C VAL A 16 23.61 8.59 -3.87
N PHE A 17 23.93 8.38 -5.17
CA PHE A 17 22.95 8.29 -6.25
C PHE A 17 22.94 6.89 -6.88
N ASP A 18 23.26 5.86 -6.11
CA ASP A 18 23.10 4.47 -6.52
C ASP A 18 21.63 4.04 -6.38
N PRO A 19 20.90 3.77 -7.48
CA PRO A 19 19.52 3.26 -7.41
C PRO A 19 19.45 1.85 -6.79
N THR A 20 20.58 1.17 -6.61
CA THR A 20 20.71 -0.12 -5.93
C THR A 20 20.58 -0.01 -4.40
N ALA A 21 20.92 1.14 -3.80
CA ALA A 21 20.70 1.37 -2.37
C ALA A 21 19.22 1.65 -2.04
N ALA A 22 18.46 2.20 -3.01
CA ALA A 22 17.01 2.31 -2.89
C ALA A 22 16.32 0.94 -2.87
N THR A 23 16.96 -0.11 -3.40
CA THR A 23 16.49 -1.50 -3.30
C THR A 23 16.85 -2.15 -1.94
N CYS A 24 17.85 -1.64 -1.23
CA CYS A 24 18.28 -2.14 0.09
C CYS A 24 17.53 -1.49 1.27
N TYR A 25 17.06 -0.26 1.12
CA TYR A 25 15.96 0.27 1.94
C TYR A 25 14.63 -0.04 1.26
N GLY A 26 14.44 -1.31 0.90
CA GLY A 26 13.12 -1.84 0.63
C GLY A 26 12.27 -1.53 1.86
N THR A 27 11.38 -0.55 1.74
CA THR A 27 10.23 -0.51 2.65
C THR A 27 9.35 -1.68 2.23
N GLU A 28 9.76 -2.88 2.60
CA GLU A 28 8.97 -4.09 2.43
C GLU A 28 7.74 -3.98 3.32
N LYS A 29 6.72 -3.32 2.80
CA LYS A 29 5.35 -3.76 3.05
C LYS A 29 5.21 -5.12 2.36
N HIS A 30 5.81 -6.17 2.95
CA HIS A 30 5.71 -7.55 2.43
C HIS A 30 4.26 -7.97 2.11
N TYR A 31 3.28 -7.36 2.79
CA TYR A 31 1.87 -7.68 2.58
C TYR A 31 1.33 -7.30 1.19
N CYS A 32 1.91 -6.30 0.50
CA CYS A 32 1.44 -5.89 -0.84
C CYS A 32 2.29 -6.42 -2.00
N VAL A 33 3.37 -7.17 -1.73
CA VAL A 33 4.32 -7.60 -2.76
C VAL A 33 3.63 -8.36 -3.89
N ASN A 34 2.65 -9.22 -3.59
CA ASN A 34 1.91 -9.95 -4.61
C ASN A 34 1.07 -9.05 -5.53
N PHE A 35 0.58 -7.92 -5.03
CA PHE A 35 -0.16 -6.94 -5.83
C PHE A 35 0.78 -6.10 -6.68
N GLU A 36 1.94 -5.74 -6.13
CA GLU A 36 3.00 -5.02 -6.83
C GLU A 36 3.56 -5.81 -8.01
N LEU A 37 3.88 -7.09 -7.81
CA LEU A 37 4.39 -7.96 -8.87
C LEU A 37 3.38 -8.08 -10.03
N ARG A 38 2.09 -8.28 -9.76
CA ARG A 38 1.06 -8.34 -10.81
C ARG A 38 0.91 -7.03 -11.58
N MET A 39 1.04 -5.90 -10.90
CA MET A 39 1.01 -4.59 -11.54
C MET A 39 2.23 -4.43 -12.47
N ILE A 40 3.43 -4.81 -12.02
CA ILE A 40 4.66 -4.75 -12.80
C ILE A 40 4.57 -5.65 -14.04
N ASP A 41 4.11 -6.91 -13.88
CA ASP A 41 3.95 -7.85 -14.99
C ASP A 41 3.01 -7.29 -16.08
N CYS A 42 1.92 -6.63 -15.67
CA CYS A 42 0.98 -6.01 -16.62
C CYS A 42 1.59 -4.79 -17.32
N LEU A 43 2.30 -3.94 -16.58
CA LEU A 43 2.97 -2.76 -17.14
C LEU A 43 4.12 -3.16 -18.08
N GLU A 44 4.81 -4.26 -17.80
CA GLU A 44 5.83 -4.82 -18.69
C GLU A 44 5.22 -5.31 -20.00
N ALA A 45 4.06 -5.96 -19.95
CA ALA A 45 3.37 -6.47 -21.15
C ALA A 45 2.84 -5.36 -22.09
N TYR A 46 2.26 -4.28 -21.54
CA TYR A 46 1.59 -3.24 -22.33
C TYR A 46 2.42 -1.95 -22.52
N GLY A 47 3.47 -1.76 -21.72
CA GLY A 47 4.24 -0.52 -21.63
C GLY A 47 3.48 0.62 -20.93
N MET A 48 4.18 1.69 -20.56
CA MET A 48 3.61 2.74 -19.68
C MET A 48 2.36 3.42 -20.24
N TYR A 49 2.33 3.81 -21.51
CA TYR A 49 1.24 4.61 -22.07
C TYR A 49 -0.09 3.85 -22.17
N LYS A 50 -0.06 2.57 -22.57
CA LYS A 50 -1.26 1.73 -22.66
C LYS A 50 -1.57 1.06 -21.33
N GLY A 51 -0.53 0.69 -20.58
CA GLY A 51 -0.64 0.04 -19.28
C GLY A 51 -1.41 0.85 -18.23
N MET A 52 -1.36 2.19 -18.29
CA MET A 52 -2.17 3.02 -17.38
C MET A 52 -3.68 2.79 -17.51
N LYS A 53 -4.15 2.37 -18.69
CA LYS A 53 -5.57 2.08 -18.94
C LYS A 53 -5.88 0.60 -18.86
N GLU A 54 -5.04 -0.24 -19.46
CA GLU A 54 -5.26 -1.69 -19.49
C GLU A 54 -4.98 -2.36 -18.13
N CYS A 55 -4.09 -1.79 -17.31
CA CYS A 55 -3.72 -2.31 -15.98
C CYS A 55 -4.41 -1.55 -14.83
N GLU A 56 -5.49 -0.81 -15.09
CA GLU A 56 -6.21 0.00 -14.09
C GLU A 56 -6.66 -0.85 -12.88
N ASP A 57 -7.08 -2.09 -13.12
CA ASP A 57 -7.50 -3.02 -12.06
C ASP A 57 -6.35 -3.33 -11.10
N PHE A 58 -5.16 -3.65 -11.63
CA PHE A 58 -3.98 -3.96 -10.81
C PHE A 58 -3.47 -2.75 -10.03
N ILE A 59 -3.54 -1.56 -10.65
CA ILE A 59 -3.23 -0.29 -9.99
C ILE A 59 -4.22 -0.01 -8.86
N THR A 60 -5.50 -0.29 -9.08
CA THR A 60 -6.54 -0.13 -8.05
C THR A 60 -6.35 -1.10 -6.90
N ASP A 61 -5.94 -2.33 -7.18
CA ASP A 61 -5.69 -3.35 -6.17
C ASP A 61 -4.49 -3.03 -5.28
N ILE A 62 -3.37 -2.55 -5.84
CA ILE A 62 -2.22 -2.13 -5.01
C ILE A 62 -2.57 -0.89 -4.17
N ASN A 63 -3.35 0.03 -4.72
CA ASN A 63 -3.85 1.20 -3.98
C ASN A 63 -4.79 0.79 -2.85
N GLU A 64 -5.67 -0.19 -3.08
CA GLU A 64 -6.53 -0.73 -2.02
C GLU A 64 -5.72 -1.50 -0.98
N CYS A 65 -4.69 -2.23 -1.40
CA CYS A 65 -3.76 -2.86 -0.47
C CYS A 65 -3.17 -1.77 0.44
N LEU A 66 -2.49 -0.78 -0.14
CA LEU A 66 -1.77 0.29 0.57
C LEU A 66 -2.63 1.14 1.52
N TRP A 67 -3.88 1.43 1.15
CA TRP A 67 -4.75 2.33 1.91
C TRP A 67 -5.98 1.67 2.53
N SER A 68 -6.32 0.44 2.17
CA SER A 68 -7.51 -0.28 2.69
C SER A 68 -8.79 0.57 2.67
N LEU A 69 -9.03 1.31 1.60
CA LEU A 69 -10.12 2.29 1.50
C LEU A 69 -11.50 1.63 1.33
N LYS A 70 -11.60 0.61 0.48
CA LYS A 70 -12.81 -0.18 0.24
C LYS A 70 -13.17 -0.99 1.48
N SER A 71 -12.18 -1.55 2.15
CA SER A 71 -12.34 -2.27 3.42
C SER A 71 -12.94 -1.35 4.49
N ARG A 72 -12.39 -0.14 4.67
CA ARG A 72 -12.92 0.86 5.59
C ARG A 72 -14.35 1.30 5.22
N LYS A 73 -14.61 1.60 3.96
CA LYS A 73 -15.96 1.98 3.48
C LYS A 73 -17.01 0.92 3.81
N SER A 74 -16.66 -0.35 3.68
CA SER A 74 -17.59 -1.46 3.98
C SER A 74 -17.94 -1.51 5.47
N VAL A 75 -16.95 -1.34 6.35
CA VAL A 75 -17.16 -1.27 7.81
C VAL A 75 -18.03 -0.07 8.18
N PHE A 76 -17.81 1.09 7.56
CA PHE A 76 -18.63 2.29 7.81
C PHE A 76 -20.08 2.08 7.44
N LYS A 77 -20.38 1.47 6.28
CA LYS A 77 -21.76 1.16 5.88
C LYS A 77 -22.46 0.23 6.87
N VAL A 78 -21.78 -0.84 7.29
CA VAL A 78 -22.33 -1.75 8.31
C VAL A 78 -22.60 -1.00 9.61
N ARG A 79 -21.69 -0.10 10.01
CA ARG A 79 -21.84 0.73 11.20
C ARG A 79 -23.01 1.71 11.10
N GLU A 80 -23.21 2.34 9.95
CA GLU A 80 -24.34 3.25 9.70
C GLU A 80 -25.67 2.51 9.78
N GLU A 81 -25.76 1.33 9.17
CA GLU A 81 -26.95 0.47 9.24
C GLU A 81 -27.25 0.04 10.69
N LEU A 82 -26.23 -0.36 11.45
CA LEU A 82 -26.37 -0.70 12.87
C LEU A 82 -26.94 0.45 13.70
N ILE A 83 -26.42 1.66 13.49
CA ILE A 83 -26.89 2.87 14.17
C ILE A 83 -28.34 3.19 13.76
N SER A 84 -28.68 3.02 12.49
CA SER A 84 -30.04 3.21 11.97
C SER A 84 -31.04 2.25 12.62
N GLN A 85 -30.70 0.97 12.72
CA GLN A 85 -31.53 -0.06 13.36
C GLN A 85 -31.68 0.16 14.87
N TYR A 86 -30.62 0.59 15.56
CA TYR A 86 -30.69 0.95 16.98
C TYR A 86 -31.62 2.15 17.21
N LYS A 87 -31.53 3.20 16.38
CA LYS A 87 -32.43 4.37 16.45
C LYS A 87 -33.89 4.01 16.19
N LYS A 88 -34.17 3.03 15.34
CA LYS A 88 -35.52 2.50 15.07
C LYS A 88 -36.04 1.57 16.17
N GLY A 89 -35.20 1.17 17.12
CA GLY A 89 -35.57 0.23 18.19
C GLY A 89 -35.67 -1.23 17.74
N GLU A 90 -35.23 -1.55 16.52
CA GLU A 90 -35.22 -2.92 15.97
C GLU A 90 -34.13 -3.80 16.64
N ARG A 91 -33.10 -3.16 17.22
CA ARG A 91 -32.01 -3.80 17.96
C ARG A 91 -31.88 -3.22 19.37
N LYS A 92 -31.61 -4.12 20.35
CA LYS A 92 -31.39 -3.74 21.76
C LYS A 92 -30.01 -3.10 22.01
N ASP A 93 -29.00 -3.51 21.25
CA ASP A 93 -27.62 -3.03 21.40
C ASP A 93 -27.13 -2.37 20.10
N CYS A 94 -26.38 -1.26 20.23
CA CYS A 94 -25.87 -0.47 19.09
C CYS A 94 -24.59 -1.07 18.47
N PHE A 95 -23.76 -1.74 19.29
CA PHE A 95 -22.56 -2.45 18.85
C PHE A 95 -22.54 -3.84 19.47
N ALA A 96 -22.07 -4.84 18.73
CA ALA A 96 -21.76 -6.14 19.33
C ALA A 96 -20.68 -5.93 20.41
N LYS A 97 -20.79 -6.66 21.52
CA LYS A 97 -19.71 -6.68 22.52
C LYS A 97 -18.42 -7.06 21.82
N SER A 98 -17.35 -6.33 22.11
CA SER A 98 -16.00 -6.72 21.68
C SER A 98 -15.81 -8.19 22.05
N PRO A 99 -15.23 -9.03 21.16
CA PRO A 99 -14.77 -10.33 21.60
C PRO A 99 -13.87 -10.13 22.82
N LEU A 100 -14.01 -11.01 23.82
CA LEU A 100 -13.06 -11.05 24.92
C LEU A 100 -11.67 -11.25 24.31
N PHE A 101 -10.68 -10.49 24.80
CA PHE A 101 -9.31 -10.59 24.32
C PHE A 101 -8.74 -11.92 24.79
N ASP A 102 -8.97 -13.00 24.03
CA ASP A 102 -8.18 -14.20 24.16
C ASP A 102 -6.85 -13.96 23.42
N ILE A 103 -5.85 -13.67 24.23
CA ILE A 103 -4.44 -13.68 23.83
C ILE A 103 -4.12 -15.11 23.40
N TYR A 104 -4.12 -15.36 22.09
CA TYR A 104 -3.36 -16.47 21.49
C TYR A 104 -1.95 -15.99 21.17
#